data_AF-A0A538A0H1-F1
#
_entry.id   AF-A0A538A0H1-F1
#
_cell.length_a   1.000
_cell.length_b   1.000
_cell.length_c   1.000
_cell.angle_alpha   90.00
_cell.angle_beta   90.00
_cell.angle_gamma   90.00
#
_symmetry.space_group_name_H-M   'P 1'
#
loop_
_entity.id
_entity.type
_entity.pdbx_description
1 polymer ?
#
loop_
_entity_poly.entity_id
_entity_poly.type
_entity_poly.pdbx_seq_one_letter_code
_entity_poly.pdbx_strand_id
1 'polypeptide(L)'
;MDAAILALRHEAAPGHAFNVSDGLDVTWKEFTDALAKGLGCSQVRWSLPYWIANGIGFSLEHGYRFLRRTTRLKTAPLLSRQAVQVLGRNQDFSNLKARELLGWEPRVGYPAGLQATLAWLQADHLAR
;
A
#
# COMPACT_ATOMS: atom_id res chain seq x y z
N MET A 1 7.04 3.29 -15.36
CA MET A 1 8.00 4.06 -16.19
C MET A 1 7.31 4.82 -17.32
N ASP A 2 6.19 4.34 -17.84
CA ASP A 2 5.34 5.00 -18.84
C ASP A 2 4.94 6.45 -18.50
N ALA A 3 4.34 6.72 -17.34
CA ALA A 3 3.93 8.08 -16.95
C ALA A 3 5.09 9.07 -16.96
N ALA A 4 6.25 8.65 -16.43
CA ALA A 4 7.47 9.45 -16.40
C ALA A 4 8.01 9.73 -17.81
N ILE A 5 7.98 8.75 -18.71
CA ILE A 5 8.40 8.92 -20.10
C ILE A 5 7.47 9.89 -20.84
N LEU A 6 6.16 9.81 -20.60
CA LEU A 6 5.19 10.76 -21.15
C LEU A 6 5.48 12.18 -20.64
N ALA A 7 5.67 12.36 -19.34
CA ALA A 7 6.04 13.65 -18.77
C ALA A 7 7.33 14.22 -19.37
N LEU A 8 8.36 13.40 -19.57
CA LEU A 8 9.64 13.84 -20.16
C LEU A 8 9.49 14.31 -21.62
N ARG A 9 8.50 13.82 -22.34
CA ARG A 9 8.28 14.13 -23.77
C ARG A 9 7.20 15.18 -23.99
N HIS A 10 6.52 15.62 -22.94
CA HIS A 10 5.38 16.53 -23.05
C HIS A 10 5.82 17.97 -22.77
N GLU A 11 5.69 18.85 -23.75
CA GLU A 11 6.18 20.24 -23.66
C GLU A 11 5.54 21.03 -22.50
N ALA A 12 4.30 20.72 -22.16
CA ALA A 12 3.57 21.35 -21.06
C ALA A 12 3.80 20.69 -19.68
N ALA A 13 4.65 19.67 -19.57
CA ALA A 13 4.91 19.00 -18.28
C ALA A 13 5.82 19.77 -17.29
N PRO A 14 6.82 20.58 -17.71
CA PRO A 14 7.69 21.30 -16.79
C PRO A 14 6.91 22.14 -15.78
N GLY A 15 7.30 22.08 -14.50
CA GLY A 15 6.64 22.81 -13.40
C GLY A 15 5.39 22.14 -12.83
N HIS A 16 4.92 21.03 -13.40
CA HIS A 16 3.79 20.28 -12.87
C HIS A 16 4.21 19.07 -12.04
N ALA A 17 3.53 18.87 -10.90
CA ALA A 17 3.50 17.59 -10.20
C ALA A 17 2.31 16.73 -10.65
N PHE A 18 2.52 15.42 -10.77
CA PHE A 18 1.51 14.45 -11.19
C PHE A 18 1.47 13.29 -10.20
N ASN A 19 0.27 12.84 -9.84
CA ASN A 19 0.09 11.58 -9.12
C ASN A 19 -0.02 10.44 -10.13
N VAL A 20 0.71 9.37 -9.89
CA VAL A 20 0.65 8.13 -10.68
C VAL A 20 -0.07 7.10 -9.82
N SER A 21 -1.39 7.03 -9.98
CA SER A 21 -2.29 6.12 -9.27
C SER A 21 -3.21 5.40 -10.25
N ASP A 22 -3.79 4.29 -9.83
CA ASP A 22 -4.75 3.52 -10.63
C ASP A 22 -6.10 4.23 -10.81
N GLY A 23 -6.39 5.25 -9.99
CA GLY A 23 -7.65 5.99 -10.05
C GLY A 23 -8.86 5.14 -9.68
N LEU A 24 -8.65 4.06 -8.91
CA LEU A 24 -9.69 3.14 -8.49
C LEU A 24 -10.05 3.36 -7.03
N ASP A 25 -11.32 3.18 -6.69
CA ASP A 25 -11.82 3.25 -5.31
C ASP A 25 -11.69 1.88 -4.61
N VAL A 26 -10.48 1.32 -4.54
CA VAL A 26 -10.23 0.02 -3.87
C VAL A 26 -9.83 0.25 -2.41
N THR A 27 -10.65 -0.25 -1.49
CA THR A 27 -10.37 -0.12 -0.07
C THR A 27 -9.25 -1.07 0.40
N TRP A 28 -8.59 -0.72 1.51
CA TRP A 28 -7.63 -1.62 2.18
C TRP A 28 -8.23 -2.99 2.51
N LYS A 29 -9.52 -3.04 2.86
CA LYS A 29 -10.20 -4.31 3.16
C LYS A 29 -10.31 -5.17 1.91
N GLU A 30 -10.78 -4.61 0.80
CA GLU A 30 -10.89 -5.33 -0.47
C GLU A 30 -9.53 -5.83 -0.94
N PHE A 31 -8.51 -4.97 -0.87
CA PHE A 31 -7.15 -5.35 -1.24
C PHE A 31 -6.60 -6.51 -0.40
N THR A 32 -6.70 -6.42 0.93
CA THR A 32 -6.20 -7.45 1.83
C THR A 32 -7.00 -8.74 1.77
N ASP A 33 -8.32 -8.67 1.62
CA ASP A 33 -9.17 -9.85 1.49
C ASP A 33 -8.97 -10.58 0.16
N ALA A 34 -8.72 -9.84 -0.93
CA ALA A 34 -8.45 -10.42 -2.23
C ALA A 34 -7.09 -11.14 -2.26
N LEU A 35 -6.06 -10.55 -1.62
CA LEU A 35 -4.78 -11.22 -1.39
C LEU A 35 -4.94 -12.46 -0.52
N ALA A 36 -5.61 -12.36 0.64
CA ALA A 36 -5.82 -13.48 1.55
C ALA A 36 -6.54 -14.63 0.84
N LYS A 37 -7.60 -14.33 0.07
CA LYS A 37 -8.32 -15.32 -0.73
C LYS A 37 -7.41 -16.00 -1.75
N GLY A 38 -6.61 -15.23 -2.50
CA GLY A 38 -5.70 -15.74 -3.52
C GLY A 38 -4.57 -16.62 -2.95
N LEU A 39 -4.18 -16.37 -1.70
CA LEU A 39 -3.16 -17.14 -0.99
C LEU A 39 -3.72 -18.29 -0.13
N GLY A 40 -5.05 -18.46 -0.08
CA GLY A 40 -5.69 -19.45 0.78
C GLY A 40 -5.59 -19.14 2.28
N CYS A 41 -5.35 -17.88 2.66
CA CYS A 41 -5.27 -17.42 4.04
C CYS A 41 -6.64 -16.95 4.57
N SER A 42 -6.76 -16.84 5.89
CA SER A 42 -7.94 -16.26 6.52
C SER A 42 -8.05 -14.75 6.25
N GLN A 43 -9.24 -14.31 5.84
CA GLN A 43 -9.57 -12.91 5.59
C GLN A 43 -9.68 -12.06 6.87
N VAL A 44 -9.65 -10.74 6.71
CA VAL A 44 -9.75 -9.80 7.84
C VAL A 44 -11.19 -9.79 8.36
N ARG A 45 -11.35 -10.23 9.62
CA ARG A 45 -12.65 -10.32 10.28
C ARG A 45 -13.05 -9.08 11.07
N TRP A 46 -12.09 -8.23 11.44
CA TRP A 46 -12.31 -7.12 12.35
C TRP A 46 -11.57 -5.88 11.88
N SER A 47 -12.21 -4.72 12.03
CA SER A 47 -11.61 -3.40 11.82
C SER A 47 -11.65 -2.63 13.14
N LEU A 48 -10.54 -1.98 13.48
CA LEU A 48 -10.43 -1.17 14.69
C LEU A 48 -10.59 0.32 14.36
N PRO A 49 -11.29 1.10 15.19
CA PRO A 49 -11.25 2.56 15.11
C PRO A 49 -9.82 3.08 15.17
N TYR A 50 -9.54 4.11 14.36
CA TYR A 50 -8.20 4.69 14.20
C TYR A 50 -7.51 5.03 15.52
N TRP A 51 -8.24 5.65 16.46
CA TRP A 51 -7.70 6.09 17.75
C TRP A 51 -7.25 4.91 18.62
N ILE A 52 -7.99 3.79 18.59
CA ILE A 52 -7.61 2.55 19.30
C ILE A 52 -6.33 1.99 18.70
N ALA A 53 -6.30 1.84 17.36
CA ALA A 53 -5.14 1.32 16.67
C ALA A 53 -3.88 2.19 16.91
N ASN A 54 -4.02 3.53 16.89
CA ASN A 54 -2.92 4.45 17.15
C ASN A 54 -2.44 4.37 18.62
N GLY A 55 -3.34 4.18 19.58
CA GLY A 55 -3.00 3.94 20.99
C GLY A 55 -2.19 2.66 21.18
N ILE A 56 -2.62 1.56 20.56
CA ILE A 56 -1.90 0.27 20.57
C ILE A 56 -0.52 0.44 19.94
N GLY A 57 -0.44 1.07 18.76
CA GLY A 57 0.83 1.34 18.07
C GLY A 57 1.79 2.16 18.92
N PHE A 58 1.30 3.19 19.62
CA PHE A 58 2.11 3.98 20.55
C PHE A 58 2.70 3.12 21.67
N SER A 59 1.87 2.31 22.34
CA SER A 59 2.32 1.45 23.43
C SER A 59 3.33 0.40 22.98
N LEU A 60 3.11 -0.21 21.82
CA LEU A 60 4.05 -1.19 21.25
C LEU A 60 5.38 -0.56 20.86
N GLU A 61 5.38 0.61 20.22
CA GLU A 61 6.62 1.31 19.88
C GLU A 61 7.46 1.64 21.13
N HIS A 62 6.82 2.10 22.20
CA HIS A 62 7.51 2.42 23.45
C HIS A 62 7.99 1.16 24.17
N GLY A 63 7.16 0.11 24.24
CA GLY A 63 7.52 -1.17 24.85
C GLY A 63 8.67 -1.85 24.12
N TYR A 64 8.62 -1.91 22.78
CA TYR A 64 9.71 -2.48 21.97
C TYR A 64 10.98 -1.64 22.06
N ARG A 65 10.88 -0.31 22.12
CA ARG A 65 12.05 0.56 22.34
C ARG A 65 12.69 0.32 23.70
N PHE A 66 11.89 0.13 24.75
CA PHE A 66 12.38 -0.21 26.07
C PHE A 66 13.06 -1.59 26.07
N LEU A 67 12.38 -2.62 25.54
CA LEU A 67 12.95 -3.97 25.43
C LEU A 67 14.23 -3.99 24.61
N ARG A 68 14.33 -3.24 23.51
CA ARG A 68 15.56 -3.11 22.71
C ARG A 68 16.73 -2.48 23.47
N ARG A 69 16.45 -1.64 24.47
CA ARG A 69 17.48 -1.04 25.32
C ARG A 69 17.94 -1.98 26.42
N THR A 70 17.03 -2.82 26.95
CA THR A 70 17.31 -3.74 28.06
C THR A 70 17.67 -5.15 27.61
N THR A 71 17.39 -5.50 26.35
CA THR A 71 17.63 -6.81 25.73
C THR A 71 18.21 -6.64 24.33
N ARG A 72 18.79 -7.71 23.76
CA ARG A 72 19.28 -7.70 22.36
C ARG A 72 18.18 -7.97 21.33
N LEU A 73 16.91 -7.75 21.68
CA LEU A 73 15.78 -7.98 20.78
C LEU A 73 15.89 -7.09 19.54
N LYS A 74 15.81 -7.66 18.34
CA LYS A 74 15.84 -6.92 17.05
C LYS A 74 14.48 -6.86 16.35
N THR A 75 13.46 -7.52 16.91
CA THR A 75 12.13 -7.67 16.30
C THR A 75 11.41 -6.33 16.16
N ALA A 76 10.80 -6.08 15.00
CA ALA A 76 9.96 -4.91 14.77
C ALA A 76 8.66 -4.99 15.61
N PRO A 77 8.09 -3.85 16.04
CA PRO A 77 6.79 -3.85 16.72
C PRO A 77 5.72 -4.43 15.79
N LEU A 78 4.85 -5.27 16.34
CA LEU A 78 3.77 -5.93 15.59
C LEU A 78 2.81 -4.94 14.92
N LEU A 79 2.60 -3.78 15.54
CA LEU A 79 1.86 -2.65 14.98
C LEU A 79 2.63 -1.37 15.30
N SER A 80 2.95 -0.59 14.27
CA SER A 80 3.53 0.75 14.39
C SER A 80 2.49 1.82 14.13
N ARG A 81 2.69 3.02 14.68
CA ARG A 81 1.87 4.19 14.36
C ARG A 81 1.96 4.55 12.88
N GLN A 82 3.10 4.30 12.24
CA GLN A 82 3.25 4.49 10.80
C GLN A 82 2.31 3.57 10.01
N ALA A 83 2.22 2.28 10.37
CA ALA A 83 1.29 1.36 9.73
C ALA A 83 -0.16 1.82 9.92
N VAL A 84 -0.52 2.29 11.12
CA VAL A 84 -1.85 2.85 11.39
C VAL A 84 -2.14 4.10 10.55
N GLN A 85 -1.17 5.00 10.39
CA GLN A 85 -1.34 6.21 9.57
C GLN A 85 -1.55 5.89 8.09
N VAL A 86 -0.84 4.89 7.57
CA VAL A 86 -0.95 4.45 6.17
C VAL A 86 -2.27 3.74 5.93
N LEU A 87 -2.58 2.71 6.74
CA LEU A 87 -3.75 1.84 6.55
C LEU A 87 -5.06 2.46 7.06
N GLY A 88 -4.98 3.36 8.03
CA GLY A 88 -6.13 3.98 8.68
C GLY A 88 -6.63 5.24 7.98
N ARG A 89 -6.04 5.61 6.83
CA ARG A 89 -6.45 6.76 6.01
C ARG A 89 -6.74 6.30 4.60
N ASN A 90 -7.64 7.02 3.93
CA ASN A 90 -7.80 6.86 2.51
C ASN A 90 -6.50 7.35 1.80
N GLN A 91 -5.90 6.48 0.99
CA GLN A 91 -4.69 6.75 0.20
C GLN A 91 -5.02 6.92 -1.30
N ASP A 92 -6.27 7.23 -1.63
CA ASP A 92 -6.70 7.49 -3.00
C ASP A 92 -6.19 8.86 -3.42
N PHE A 93 -5.35 8.86 -4.45
CA PHE A 93 -4.85 10.06 -5.09
C PHE A 93 -5.45 10.14 -6.49
N SER A 94 -6.00 11.30 -6.85
CA SER A 94 -6.51 11.51 -8.21
C SER A 94 -5.36 11.55 -9.21
N ASN A 95 -5.48 10.76 -10.28
CA ASN A 95 -4.62 10.80 -11.46
C ASN A 95 -5.16 11.71 -12.57
N LEU A 96 -6.25 12.45 -12.32
CA LEU A 96 -6.98 13.23 -13.34
C LEU A 96 -6.04 14.13 -14.15
N LYS A 97 -5.13 14.84 -13.46
CA LYS A 97 -4.16 15.72 -14.12
C LYS A 97 -3.18 14.98 -15.03
N ALA A 98 -2.73 13.79 -14.64
CA ALA A 98 -1.83 12.98 -15.47
C ALA A 98 -2.56 12.49 -16.73
N ARG A 99 -3.82 12.12 -16.58
CA ARG A 99 -4.69 11.73 -17.69
C ARG A 99 -4.99 12.89 -18.64
N GLU A 100 -5.41 14.04 -18.12
CA GLU A 100 -5.81 15.18 -18.95
C GLU A 100 -4.62 15.85 -19.64
N LEU A 101 -3.49 16.01 -18.94
CA LEU A 101 -2.33 16.74 -19.47
C LEU A 101 -1.38 15.81 -20.23
N LEU A 102 -1.08 14.62 -19.70
CA LEU A 102 -0.11 13.71 -20.32
C LEU A 102 -0.75 12.63 -21.20
N GLY A 103 -2.09 12.52 -21.21
CA GLY A 103 -2.78 11.40 -21.84
C GLY A 103 -2.48 10.05 -21.17
N TRP A 104 -2.00 10.05 -19.92
CA TRP A 104 -1.60 8.84 -19.23
C TRP A 104 -2.79 8.13 -18.58
N GLU A 105 -2.90 6.83 -18.80
CA GLU A 105 -3.85 5.95 -18.12
C GLU A 105 -3.12 4.67 -17.63
N PRO A 106 -3.53 4.08 -16.50
CA PRO A 106 -2.98 2.81 -16.03
C PRO A 106 -3.20 1.69 -17.06
N ARG A 107 -2.11 1.01 -17.46
CA ARG A 107 -2.18 -0.09 -18.44
C ARG A 107 -2.64 -1.41 -17.83
N VAL A 108 -2.46 -1.60 -16.53
CA VAL A 108 -2.81 -2.82 -15.82
C VAL A 108 -3.93 -2.50 -14.85
N GLY A 109 -5.09 -3.08 -15.07
CA GLY A 109 -6.22 -2.98 -14.16
C GLY A 109 -6.02 -3.82 -12.90
N TYR A 110 -6.76 -3.49 -11.84
CA TYR A 110 -6.64 -4.11 -10.52
C TYR A 110 -6.72 -5.66 -10.54
N PRO A 111 -7.71 -6.31 -11.18
CA PRO A 111 -7.80 -7.78 -11.17
C PRO A 111 -6.59 -8.45 -11.83
N ALA A 112 -6.10 -7.90 -12.95
CA ALA A 112 -4.95 -8.43 -13.66
C ALA A 112 -3.66 -8.25 -12.83
N GLY A 113 -3.48 -7.09 -12.21
CA GLY A 113 -2.35 -6.81 -11.33
C GLY A 113 -2.33 -7.73 -10.10
N LEU A 114 -3.49 -7.95 -9.48
CA LEU A 114 -3.62 -8.86 -8.35
C LEU A 114 -3.27 -10.30 -8.74
N GLN A 115 -3.80 -10.81 -9.85
CA GLN A 115 -3.51 -12.16 -10.33
C GLN A 115 -2.02 -12.36 -10.64
N ALA A 116 -1.40 -11.41 -11.33
CA ALA A 116 0.04 -11.45 -11.61
C ALA A 116 0.87 -11.45 -10.30
N THR A 117 0.47 -10.66 -9.31
CA THR A 117 1.13 -10.61 -8.00
C THR A 117 1.02 -11.95 -7.26
N LEU A 118 -0.17 -12.57 -7.25
CA LEU A 118 -0.39 -13.87 -6.61
C LEU A 118 0.43 -14.97 -7.28
N ALA A 119 0.44 -15.01 -8.61
CA ALA A 119 1.24 -15.97 -9.37
C ALA A 119 2.74 -15.85 -9.06
N TRP A 120 3.26 -14.62 -9.00
CA TRP A 120 4.65 -14.36 -8.63
C TRP A 120 4.97 -14.80 -7.19
N LEU A 121 4.10 -14.48 -6.22
CA LEU A 121 4.28 -14.91 -4.83
C LEU A 121 4.35 -16.43 -4.68
N GLN A 122 3.47 -17.15 -5.39
CA GLN A 122 3.42 -18.60 -5.39
C GLN A 122 4.69 -19.21 -6.00
N ALA A 123 5.15 -18.68 -7.13
CA ALA A 123 6.32 -19.20 -7.83
C ALA A 123 7.65 -18.94 -7.10
N ASP A 124 7.87 -17.71 -6.60
CA ASP A 124 9.19 -17.30 -6.13
C ASP A 124 9.38 -17.38 -4.61
N HIS A 125 8.30 -17.25 -3.84
CA HIS A 125 8.38 -17.00 -2.38
C HIS A 125 7.70 -18.07 -1.52
N LEU A 126 6.69 -18.78 -2.04
CA LEU A 126 5.96 -19.81 -1.30
C LEU A 126 6.31 -21.25 -1.71
N ALA A 127 6.92 -21.44 -2.88
CA ALA A 127 7.41 -22.74 -3.35
C ALA A 127 8.86 -23.05 -2.89
N ARG A 128 9.48 -22.18 -2.07
CA ARG A 128 10.79 -22.38 -1.45
C ARG A 128 10.62 -22.72 0.02
#